data_AF-A0A962WA43-F1
#
_entry.id   AF-A0A962WA43-F1
#
_cell.length_a   1.000
_cell.length_b   1.000
_cell.length_c   1.000
_cell.angle_alpha   90.00
_cell.angle_beta   90.00
_cell.angle_gamma   90.00
#
_symmetry.space_group_name_H-M   'P 1'
#
loop_
_entity.id
_entity.type
_entity.pdbx_description
1 polymer ?
#
loop_
_entity_poly.entity_id
_entity_poly.type
_entity_poly.pdbx_seq_one_letter_code
_entity_poly.pdbx_strand_id
1 'polypeptide(L)'
;MSSFDHRKYPAFKPIPMTARRWPDRVIERAPRWCSVDLRDGNQALIEPMTARQKSRMWDQLVKIGFKEVEVGFPSASSHDYDFVRDLIDNKRIPDDVTIQVLTQARPDLIQKTFQALKGVRRAIVHVYNSTSTVQREQVFGLDRQGIIDIAVKGAQL
;
A
#
# COMPACT_ATOMS: atom_id res chain seq x y z
N MET A 1 -4.95 -13.09 38.50
CA MET A 1 -4.58 -12.28 37.33
C MET A 1 -3.06 -12.26 37.26
N SER A 2 -2.46 -12.61 36.11
CA SER A 2 -1.02 -12.43 35.93
C SER A 2 -0.70 -10.94 36.09
N SER A 3 0.22 -10.58 36.99
CA SER A 3 0.75 -9.22 37.03
C SER A 3 1.44 -8.89 35.71
N PHE A 4 1.48 -7.61 35.36
CA PHE A 4 2.21 -7.13 34.19
C PHE A 4 3.71 -7.48 34.31
N ASP A 5 4.27 -8.14 33.29
CA ASP A 5 5.70 -8.45 33.22
C ASP A 5 6.36 -7.65 32.09
N HIS A 6 6.97 -6.53 32.45
CA HIS A 6 7.66 -5.64 31.52
C HIS A 6 8.84 -6.32 30.79
N ARG A 7 9.41 -7.41 31.32
CA ARG A 7 10.57 -8.10 30.73
C ARG A 7 10.26 -8.78 29.40
N LYS A 8 8.97 -8.96 29.07
CA LYS A 8 8.53 -9.46 27.75
C LYS A 8 8.68 -8.42 26.63
N TYR A 9 8.95 -7.15 26.96
CA TYR A 9 8.95 -6.04 26.01
C TYR A 9 10.30 -5.31 26.04
N PRO A 10 11.24 -5.65 25.15
CA PRO A 10 12.51 -4.93 25.07
C PRO A 10 12.30 -3.50 24.56
N ALA A 11 13.02 -2.54 25.14
CA ALA A 11 13.01 -1.16 24.67
C ALA A 11 13.64 -1.04 23.26
N PHE A 12 13.10 -0.15 22.43
CA PHE A 12 13.69 0.17 21.14
C PHE A 12 15.08 0.81 21.32
N LYS A 13 16.09 0.32 20.58
CA LYS A 13 17.43 0.90 20.59
C LYS A 13 17.47 2.14 19.67
N PRO A 14 17.67 3.36 20.20
CA PRO A 14 17.65 4.57 19.39
C PRO A 14 18.76 4.60 18.34
N ILE A 15 18.45 5.18 17.17
CA ILE A 15 19.44 5.39 16.10
C ILE A 15 20.10 6.76 16.33
N PRO A 16 21.42 6.83 16.58
CA PRO A 16 22.10 8.11 16.77
C PRO A 16 22.15 8.88 15.44
N MET A 17 21.44 10.01 15.41
CA MET A 17 21.43 10.94 14.27
C MET A 17 21.92 12.31 14.76
N THR A 18 23.22 12.42 15.02
CA THR A 18 23.84 13.62 15.61
C THR A 18 23.72 14.86 14.72
N ALA A 19 23.73 14.68 13.41
CA ALA A 19 23.58 15.75 12.42
C ALA A 19 22.13 15.89 11.89
N ARG A 20 21.11 15.47 12.66
CA ARG A 20 19.70 15.61 12.24
C ARG A 20 19.36 17.09 12.06
N ARG A 21 18.67 17.42 10.97
CA ARG A 21 18.29 18.81 10.64
C ARG A 21 16.79 19.07 10.72
N TRP A 22 15.98 18.04 10.85
CA TRP A 22 14.52 18.19 10.89
C TRP A 22 13.98 19.01 12.08
N PRO A 23 14.65 19.08 13.26
CA PRO A 23 14.17 19.95 14.35
C PRO A 23 14.19 21.45 14.02
N ASP A 24 15.09 21.89 13.13
CA ASP A 24 15.26 23.30 12.76
C ASP A 24 14.47 23.69 11.50
N ARG A 25 13.57 22.84 11.03
CA ARG A 25 12.83 23.03 9.77
C ARG A 25 11.35 23.23 10.04
N VAL A 26 10.79 24.26 9.40
CA VAL A 26 9.35 24.51 9.35
C VAL A 26 8.80 23.98 8.02
N ILE A 27 7.62 23.38 8.04
CA ILE A 27 6.94 22.91 6.81
C ILE A 27 6.32 24.12 6.10
N GLU A 28 6.78 24.41 4.89
CA GLU A 28 6.34 25.60 4.11
C GLU A 28 5.48 25.23 2.89
N ARG A 29 5.37 23.94 2.56
CA ARG A 29 4.66 23.45 1.39
C ARG A 29 3.93 22.15 1.69
N ALA A 30 2.78 21.95 1.07
CA ALA A 30 2.08 20.68 1.13
C ALA A 30 2.95 19.56 0.52
N PRO A 31 2.96 18.36 1.12
CA PRO A 31 3.57 17.20 0.48
C PRO A 31 2.70 16.71 -0.68
N ARG A 32 3.23 15.77 -1.45
CA ARG A 32 2.39 14.93 -2.30
C ARG A 32 1.59 13.99 -1.41
N TRP A 33 0.28 13.98 -1.60
CA TRP A 33 -0.63 13.16 -0.82
C TRP A 33 -1.06 11.93 -1.63
N CYS A 34 -0.99 10.77 -0.99
CA CYS A 34 -1.61 9.53 -1.47
C CYS A 34 -2.67 9.10 -0.45
N SER A 35 -3.93 8.99 -0.88
CA SER A 35 -5.00 8.44 -0.05
C SER A 35 -5.04 6.93 -0.20
N VAL A 36 -5.15 6.22 0.92
CA VAL A 36 -5.20 4.74 0.95
C VAL A 36 -6.53 4.19 1.49
N ASP A 37 -7.52 5.07 1.61
CA ASP A 37 -8.82 4.81 2.23
C ASP A 37 -9.57 3.64 1.55
N LEU A 38 -9.45 3.51 0.22
CA LEU A 38 -10.16 2.50 -0.57
C LEU A 38 -9.54 1.09 -0.46
N ARG A 39 -8.33 0.96 0.08
CA ARG A 39 -7.64 -0.33 0.28
C ARG A 39 -7.27 -0.54 1.75
N ASP A 40 -6.32 0.22 2.27
CA ASP A 40 -5.82 0.06 3.64
C ASP A 40 -6.90 0.43 4.67
N GLY A 41 -7.60 1.54 4.43
CA GLY A 41 -8.74 1.93 5.26
C GLY A 41 -9.88 0.91 5.19
N ASN A 42 -10.25 0.50 3.97
CA ASN A 42 -11.31 -0.50 3.76
C ASN A 42 -11.02 -1.84 4.45
N GLN A 43 -9.76 -2.29 4.45
CA GLN A 43 -9.34 -3.55 5.09
C GLN A 43 -9.46 -3.52 6.62
N ALA A 44 -9.47 -2.33 7.23
CA ALA A 44 -9.59 -2.15 8.67
C ALA A 44 -11.06 -2.08 9.16
N LEU A 45 -12.03 -2.04 8.25
CA LEU A 45 -13.46 -2.01 8.62
C LEU A 45 -13.93 -3.39 9.07
N ILE A 46 -14.79 -3.42 10.10
CA ILE A 46 -15.50 -4.65 10.51
C ILE A 46 -16.34 -5.17 9.34
N GLU A 47 -17.08 -4.26 8.69
CA GLU A 47 -17.84 -4.51 7.48
C GLU A 47 -17.17 -3.77 6.32
N PRO A 48 -16.53 -4.47 5.38
CA PRO A 48 -15.91 -3.85 4.21
C PRO A 48 -16.91 -3.02 3.41
N MET A 49 -16.42 -1.96 2.78
CA MET A 49 -17.22 -1.10 1.92
C MET A 49 -17.87 -1.89 0.79
N THR A 50 -19.17 -1.71 0.63
CA THR A 50 -19.89 -2.09 -0.60
C THR A 50 -19.35 -1.31 -1.81
N ALA A 51 -19.62 -1.82 -3.02
CA ALA A 51 -19.24 -1.13 -4.27
C ALA A 51 -19.74 0.33 -4.32
N ARG A 52 -20.97 0.57 -3.83
CA ARG A 52 -21.54 1.94 -3.74
C ARG A 52 -20.76 2.82 -2.76
N GLN A 53 -20.35 2.30 -1.61
CA GLN A 53 -19.56 3.05 -0.63
C GLN A 53 -18.16 3.36 -1.16
N LYS A 54 -17.47 2.39 -1.79
CA LYS A 54 -16.18 2.64 -2.46
C LYS A 54 -16.30 3.69 -3.54
N SER A 55 -17.31 3.60 -4.39
CA SER A 55 -17.58 4.59 -5.45
C SER A 55 -17.77 6.00 -4.87
N ARG A 56 -18.56 6.14 -3.79
CA ARG A 56 -18.74 7.44 -3.10
C ARG A 56 -17.44 7.97 -2.49
N MET A 57 -16.62 7.11 -1.90
CA MET A 57 -15.33 7.50 -1.33
C MET A 57 -14.38 7.96 -2.43
N TRP A 58 -14.29 7.24 -3.55
CA TRP A 58 -13.53 7.65 -4.73
C TRP A 58 -13.93 9.05 -5.22
N ASP A 59 -15.23 9.27 -5.45
CA ASP A 59 -15.72 10.56 -5.94
C ASP A 59 -15.36 11.70 -4.96
N GLN A 60 -15.41 11.43 -3.66
CA GLN A 60 -15.05 12.41 -2.64
C GLN A 60 -13.54 12.71 -2.61
N LEU A 61 -12.68 11.70 -2.73
CA LEU A 61 -11.22 11.88 -2.77
C LEU A 61 -10.78 12.69 -3.99
N VAL A 62 -11.36 12.38 -5.16
CA VAL A 62 -11.14 13.14 -6.39
C VAL A 62 -11.62 14.58 -6.23
N LYS A 63 -12.81 14.78 -5.65
CA LYS A 63 -13.37 16.12 -5.39
C LYS A 63 -12.50 16.96 -4.44
N ILE A 64 -11.90 16.34 -3.43
CA ILE A 64 -10.96 17.01 -2.50
C ILE A 64 -9.68 17.43 -3.22
N GLY A 65 -9.26 16.68 -4.24
CA GLY A 65 -8.10 16.99 -5.07
C GLY A 65 -6.90 16.07 -4.86
N PHE A 66 -7.09 14.86 -4.31
CA PHE A 66 -6.03 13.85 -4.27
C PHE A 66 -5.59 13.47 -5.69
N LYS A 67 -4.27 13.37 -5.89
CA LYS A 67 -3.66 13.00 -7.18
C LYS A 67 -3.09 11.59 -7.21
N GLU A 68 -2.91 10.99 -6.05
CA GLU A 68 -2.56 9.58 -5.87
C GLU A 68 -3.60 8.94 -4.96
N VAL A 69 -4.20 7.84 -5.40
CA VAL A 69 -5.23 7.14 -4.64
C VAL A 69 -5.03 5.63 -4.78
N GLU A 70 -4.81 4.93 -3.66
CA GLU A 70 -4.73 3.47 -3.64
C GLU A 70 -6.14 2.85 -3.66
N VAL A 71 -6.45 2.17 -4.76
CA VAL A 71 -7.82 1.72 -5.08
C VAL A 71 -8.06 0.23 -4.82
N GLY A 72 -7.03 -0.55 -4.48
CA GLY A 72 -7.21 -1.95 -4.12
C GLY A 72 -5.96 -2.83 -4.13
N PHE A 73 -6.18 -4.09 -3.76
CA PHE A 73 -5.27 -5.21 -3.84
C PHE A 73 -5.82 -6.27 -4.81
N PRO A 74 -5.88 -5.97 -6.12
CA PRO A 74 -6.71 -6.69 -7.09
C PRO A 74 -6.26 -8.13 -7.35
N SER A 75 -5.02 -8.48 -7.02
CA SER A 75 -4.53 -9.84 -7.15
C SER A 75 -5.12 -10.78 -6.09
N ALA A 76 -5.45 -10.30 -4.88
CA ALA A 76 -5.98 -11.12 -3.80
C ALA A 76 -7.45 -10.84 -3.42
N SER A 77 -8.09 -9.82 -3.98
CA SER A 77 -9.52 -9.52 -3.76
C SER A 77 -10.24 -9.34 -5.10
N SER A 78 -11.27 -10.15 -5.36
CA SER A 78 -12.14 -9.99 -6.54
C SER A 78 -12.90 -8.68 -6.50
N HIS A 79 -13.39 -8.26 -5.33
CA HIS A 79 -14.06 -6.96 -5.18
C HIS A 79 -13.13 -5.77 -5.48
N ASP A 80 -11.85 -5.88 -5.16
CA ASP A 80 -10.85 -4.85 -5.52
C ASP A 80 -10.54 -4.90 -7.02
N TYR A 81 -10.43 -6.10 -7.58
CA TYR A 81 -10.27 -6.28 -9.02
C TYR A 81 -11.42 -5.63 -9.79
N ASP A 82 -12.67 -5.93 -9.43
CA ASP A 82 -13.87 -5.40 -10.07
C ASP A 82 -13.96 -3.89 -9.93
N PHE A 83 -13.56 -3.33 -8.78
CA PHE A 83 -13.54 -1.89 -8.58
C PHE A 83 -12.47 -1.19 -9.44
N VAL A 84 -11.27 -1.78 -9.57
CA VAL A 84 -10.24 -1.28 -10.50
C VAL A 84 -10.77 -1.32 -11.94
N ARG A 85 -11.45 -2.40 -12.33
CA ARG A 85 -12.08 -2.52 -13.66
C ARG A 85 -13.16 -1.47 -13.88
N ASP A 86 -14.07 -1.27 -12.91
CA ASP A 86 -15.10 -0.23 -12.97
C ASP A 86 -14.50 1.15 -13.24
N LEU A 87 -13.44 1.52 -12.50
CA LEU A 87 -12.79 2.81 -12.68
C LEU A 87 -12.19 3.00 -14.08
N ILE A 88 -11.57 1.95 -14.63
CA ILE A 88 -10.92 1.98 -15.94
C ILE A 88 -11.95 1.93 -17.08
N ASP A 89 -12.83 0.93 -17.06
CA ASP A 89 -13.77 0.63 -18.14
C ASP A 89 -14.82 1.74 -18.28
N ASN A 90 -15.24 2.36 -17.16
CA ASN A 90 -16.14 3.50 -17.15
C ASN A 90 -15.42 4.86 -17.19
N LYS A 91 -14.12 4.89 -17.48
CA LYS A 91 -13.29 6.11 -17.63
C LYS A 91 -13.45 7.11 -16.46
N ARG A 92 -13.51 6.60 -15.23
CA ARG A 92 -13.74 7.39 -14.02
C ARG A 92 -12.47 8.00 -13.43
N ILE A 93 -11.30 7.70 -14.00
CA ILE A 93 -10.00 8.19 -13.54
C ILE A 93 -9.69 9.51 -14.26
N PRO A 94 -9.66 10.66 -13.56
CA PRO A 94 -9.28 11.93 -14.17
C PRO A 94 -7.84 11.91 -14.70
N ASP A 95 -7.58 12.75 -15.71
CA ASP A 95 -6.29 12.82 -16.40
C ASP A 95 -5.11 13.21 -15.51
N ASP A 96 -5.35 13.88 -14.38
CA ASP A 96 -4.34 14.31 -13.41
C ASP A 96 -4.25 13.41 -12.18
N VAL A 97 -5.02 12.32 -12.12
CA VAL A 97 -5.00 11.34 -11.03
C VAL A 97 -4.25 10.08 -11.47
N THR A 98 -3.46 9.52 -10.54
CA THR A 98 -2.79 8.23 -10.69
C THR A 98 -3.36 7.26 -9.67
N ILE A 99 -3.97 6.16 -10.14
CA ILE A 99 -4.40 5.10 -9.23
C ILE A 99 -3.19 4.29 -8.77
N GLN A 100 -3.20 3.87 -7.51
CA GLN A 100 -2.23 2.94 -6.93
C GLN A 100 -2.91 1.61 -6.65
N VAL A 101 -2.24 0.51 -6.97
CA VAL A 101 -2.68 -0.84 -6.59
C VAL A 101 -1.55 -1.53 -5.85
N LEU A 102 -1.89 -2.23 -4.77
CA LEU A 102 -0.93 -2.99 -4.00
C LEU A 102 -0.77 -4.40 -4.61
N THR A 103 0.43 -4.97 -4.53
CA THR A 103 0.66 -6.39 -4.82
C THR A 103 1.83 -6.93 -3.98
N GLN A 104 1.78 -8.21 -3.63
CA GLN A 104 2.93 -8.88 -3.03
C GLN A 104 3.99 -9.14 -4.11
N ALA A 105 5.26 -9.23 -3.71
CA ALA A 105 6.38 -9.58 -4.59
C ALA A 105 6.37 -11.06 -5.04
N ARG A 106 5.26 -11.52 -5.62
CA ARG A 106 5.05 -12.88 -6.16
C ARG A 106 4.66 -12.80 -7.63
N PRO A 107 5.29 -13.58 -8.53
CA PRO A 107 5.08 -13.45 -9.96
C PRO A 107 3.63 -13.56 -10.42
N ASP A 108 2.90 -14.54 -9.89
CA ASP A 108 1.49 -14.80 -10.19
C ASP A 108 0.58 -13.63 -9.78
N LEU A 109 0.85 -13.03 -8.63
CA LEU A 109 0.08 -11.89 -8.11
C LEU A 109 0.40 -10.61 -8.87
N ILE A 110 1.67 -10.39 -9.24
CA ILE A 110 2.08 -9.24 -10.05
C ILE A 110 1.39 -9.30 -11.42
N GLN A 111 1.45 -10.44 -12.11
CA GLN A 111 0.78 -10.62 -13.39
C GLN A 111 -0.72 -10.33 -13.32
N LYS A 112 -1.41 -10.85 -12.30
CA LYS A 112 -2.84 -10.59 -12.08
C LYS A 112 -3.13 -9.11 -11.77
N THR A 113 -2.25 -8.44 -11.03
CA THR A 113 -2.35 -6.99 -10.81
C THR A 113 -2.24 -6.21 -12.12
N PHE A 114 -1.31 -6.56 -13.01
CA PHE A 114 -1.21 -5.94 -14.33
C PHE A 114 -2.43 -6.23 -15.23
N GLN A 115 -3.01 -7.42 -15.14
CA GLN A 115 -4.27 -7.74 -15.83
C GLN A 115 -5.41 -6.81 -15.38
N ALA A 116 -5.53 -6.55 -14.08
CA ALA A 116 -6.53 -5.62 -13.54
C ALA A 116 -6.35 -4.20 -14.11
N LEU A 117 -5.10 -3.78 -14.33
CA LEU A 117 -4.75 -2.45 -14.82
C LEU A 117 -4.84 -2.27 -16.35
N LYS A 118 -5.19 -3.31 -17.12
CA LYS A 118 -5.23 -3.23 -18.59
C LYS A 118 -6.13 -2.08 -19.06
N GLY A 119 -5.57 -1.16 -19.85
CA GLY A 119 -6.29 0.01 -20.39
C GLY A 119 -6.17 1.29 -19.55
N VAL A 120 -5.53 1.22 -18.37
CA VAL A 120 -5.25 2.43 -17.57
C VAL A 120 -4.21 3.31 -18.26
N ARG A 121 -4.38 4.63 -18.20
CA ARG A 121 -3.42 5.60 -18.74
C ARG A 121 -2.12 5.64 -17.95
N ARG A 122 -2.21 5.60 -16.61
CA ARG A 122 -1.08 5.58 -15.67
C ARG A 122 -1.50 4.91 -14.36
N ALA A 123 -0.59 4.19 -13.72
CA ALA A 123 -0.82 3.59 -12.42
C ALA A 123 0.51 3.45 -11.65
N ILE A 124 0.41 3.42 -10.31
CA ILE A 124 1.49 3.00 -9.41
C ILE A 124 1.22 1.55 -9.03
N VAL A 125 2.15 0.65 -9.34
CA VAL A 125 2.14 -0.72 -8.84
C VAL A 125 3.00 -0.76 -7.58
N HIS A 126 2.35 -0.73 -6.41
CA HIS A 126 3.01 -0.77 -5.12
C HIS A 126 3.33 -2.23 -4.76
N VAL A 127 4.53 -2.67 -5.11
CA VAL A 127 5.05 -4.00 -4.76
C VAL A 127 5.69 -3.95 -3.38
N TYR A 128 5.39 -4.92 -2.51
CA TYR A 128 6.01 -5.00 -1.18
C TYR A 128 6.37 -6.44 -0.76
N ASN A 129 7.33 -6.53 0.15
CA ASN A 129 7.63 -7.70 0.98
C ASN A 129 8.09 -7.24 2.38
N SER A 130 7.90 -8.07 3.39
CA SER A 130 8.27 -7.72 4.76
C SER A 130 9.77 -7.92 5.01
N THR A 131 10.41 -6.96 5.68
CA THR A 131 11.87 -6.91 5.90
C THR A 131 12.28 -6.95 7.38
N SER A 132 11.32 -6.89 8.31
CA SER A 132 11.59 -6.86 9.74
C SER A 132 12.25 -8.15 10.22
N THR A 133 13.14 -8.06 11.22
CA THR A 133 13.90 -9.22 11.72
C THR A 133 13.01 -10.39 12.11
N VAL A 134 11.94 -10.12 12.85
CA VAL A 134 10.98 -11.16 13.25
C VAL A 134 10.33 -11.83 12.04
N GLN A 135 9.94 -11.07 11.02
CA GLN A 135 9.34 -11.65 9.82
C GLN A 135 10.35 -12.48 9.01
N ARG A 136 11.58 -11.98 8.82
CA ARG A 136 12.62 -12.75 8.11
C ARG A 136 12.90 -14.09 8.77
N GLU A 137 13.02 -14.11 10.10
CA GLU A 137 13.40 -15.30 10.87
C GLU A 137 12.21 -16.25 11.11
N GLN A 138 11.03 -15.72 11.43
CA GLN A 138 9.90 -16.53 11.91
C GLN A 138 8.85 -16.83 10.84
N VAL A 139 8.80 -16.05 9.75
CA VAL A 139 7.81 -16.23 8.68
C VAL A 139 8.47 -16.74 7.41
N PHE A 140 9.54 -16.09 6.95
CA PHE A 140 10.20 -16.48 5.70
C PHE A 140 11.27 -17.56 5.88
N GLY A 141 11.93 -17.61 7.05
CA GLY A 141 13.10 -18.46 7.25
C GLY A 141 14.26 -18.10 6.31
N LEU A 142 14.37 -16.84 5.91
CA LEU A 142 15.36 -16.34 4.96
C LEU A 142 16.33 -15.36 5.63
N ASP A 143 17.56 -15.32 5.10
CA ASP A 143 18.54 -14.32 5.47
C ASP A 143 18.23 -12.95 4.80
N ARG A 144 19.12 -11.97 5.00
CA ARG A 144 18.93 -10.64 4.41
C ARG A 144 18.97 -10.68 2.89
N GLN A 145 19.86 -11.48 2.30
CA GLN A 145 20.00 -11.56 0.85
C GLN A 145 18.76 -12.19 0.22
N GLY A 146 18.23 -13.28 0.78
CA GLY A 146 17.00 -13.90 0.29
C GLY A 146 15.80 -12.96 0.30
N ILE A 147 15.70 -12.06 1.30
CA ILE A 147 14.64 -11.05 1.40
C ILE A 147 14.82 -9.92 0.37
N ILE A 148 16.07 -9.54 0.07
CA ILE A 148 16.39 -8.62 -1.04
C ILE A 148 16.02 -9.27 -2.38
N ASP A 149 16.36 -10.53 -2.58
CA ASP A 149 16.10 -11.25 -3.82
C ASP A 149 14.61 -11.35 -4.14
N ILE A 150 13.74 -11.49 -3.12
CA ILE A 150 12.27 -11.43 -3.29
C ILE A 150 11.86 -10.08 -3.90
N ALA A 151 12.36 -8.97 -3.34
CA ALA A 151 12.03 -7.63 -3.84
C ALA A 151 12.55 -7.41 -5.27
N VAL A 152 13.80 -7.80 -5.55
CA VAL A 152 14.43 -7.67 -6.87
C VAL A 152 13.69 -8.49 -7.92
N LYS A 153 13.40 -9.76 -7.63
CA LYS A 153 12.64 -10.63 -8.56
C LYS A 153 11.25 -10.09 -8.83
N GLY A 154 10.57 -9.57 -7.79
CA GLY A 154 9.27 -8.93 -7.95
C GLY A 154 9.30 -7.68 -8.84
N ALA A 155 10.40 -6.93 -8.83
CA ALA A 155 10.55 -5.70 -9.63
C ALA A 155 11.01 -5.94 -11.08
N GLN A 156 11.47 -7.16 -11.42
CA GLN A 156 11.94 -7.52 -12.76
C GLN A 156 10.83 -8.03 -13.70
N LEU A 157 9.62 -8.25 -13.19
CA LEU A 157 8.46 -8.78 -13.91
C LEU A 157 7.55 -7.67 -14.43
#